data_AF-A0A3A3HFR1-F1
#
_entry.id   AF-A0A3A3HFR1-F1
#
_cell.length_a   1.000
_cell.length_b   1.000
_cell.length_c   1.000
_cell.angle_alpha   90.00
_cell.angle_beta   90.00
_cell.angle_gamma   90.00
#
_symmetry.space_group_name_H-M   'P 1'
#
loop_
_entity.id
_entity.type
_entity.pdbx_description
1 polymer ?
#
loop_
_entity_poly.entity_id
_entity_poly.type
_entity_poly.pdbx_seq_one_letter_code
_entity_poly.pdbx_strand_id
1 'polypeptide(L)'
;MPLAYALIHEEGGSFGISFPDFPGCISGGSTAEEAIRRGSEALSFHAAGMVEDGDALPMLRSLSELQSDAAFSEMARDGVLAMVPFEIPGKSVRINISMDEHLIEMIDRAAAASGKSRSGFLAHAARSTLTLGDVSNEVIKSGGSSRTTIVRDATSGKFETISPRSKRVAEKKKA
;
A
#
# COMPACT_ATOMS: atom_id res chain seq x y z
N MET A 1 5.10 1.01 0.30
CA MET A 1 4.92 0.99 -1.17
C MET A 1 5.63 2.19 -1.75
N PRO A 2 6.66 2.00 -2.59
CA PRO A 2 7.29 3.10 -3.32
C PRO A 2 6.32 3.78 -4.29
N LEU A 3 6.61 5.03 -4.64
CA LEU A 3 5.90 5.83 -5.65
C LEU A 3 6.85 6.14 -6.79
N ALA A 4 6.46 5.85 -8.03
CA ALA A 4 7.20 6.23 -9.22
C ALA A 4 6.48 7.36 -9.96
N TYR A 5 7.25 8.25 -10.59
CA TYR A 5 6.69 9.22 -11.53
C TYR A 5 6.33 8.50 -12.84
N ALA A 6 5.19 8.87 -13.42
CA ALA A 6 4.69 8.33 -14.66
C ALA A 6 4.18 9.45 -15.56
N LEU A 7 4.34 9.29 -16.87
CA LEU A 7 3.77 10.18 -17.88
C LEU A 7 2.57 9.50 -18.52
N ILE A 8 1.44 10.22 -18.55
CA ILE A 8 0.20 9.79 -19.18
C ILE A 8 0.00 10.60 -20.46
N HIS A 9 -0.17 9.92 -21.59
CA HIS A 9 -0.44 10.52 -22.89
C HIS A 9 -1.81 10.08 -23.40
N GLU A 10 -2.53 11.00 -24.03
CA GLU A 10 -3.77 10.69 -24.72
C GLU A 10 -3.53 10.69 -26.24
N GLU A 11 -3.90 9.60 -26.90
CA GLU A 11 -3.85 9.50 -28.35
C GLU A 11 -5.14 8.83 -28.86
N GLY A 12 -5.92 9.56 -29.66
CA GLY A 12 -7.13 9.02 -30.30
C GLY A 12 -8.18 8.47 -29.33
N GLY A 13 -8.29 9.04 -28.12
CA GLY A 13 -9.22 8.58 -27.08
C GLY A 13 -8.74 7.36 -26.29
N SER A 14 -7.47 6.98 -26.42
CA SER A 14 -6.80 5.99 -25.57
C SER A 14 -5.72 6.66 -24.73
N PHE A 15 -5.53 6.16 -23.51
CA PHE A 15 -4.54 6.69 -22.57
C PHE A 15 -3.37 5.71 -22.47
N GLY A 16 -2.17 6.16 -22.82
CA GLY A 16 -0.92 5.45 -22.56
C GLY A 16 -0.28 5.94 -21.27
N ILE A 17 0.39 5.05 -20.53
CA ILE A 17 1.20 5.41 -19.37
C ILE A 17 2.60 4.83 -19.51
N SER A 18 3.62 5.63 -19.20
CA SER A 18 5.02 5.24 -19.27
C SER A 18 5.80 5.71 -18.05
N PHE A 19 6.88 5.01 -17.72
CA PHE A 19 7.70 5.27 -16.54
C PHE A 19 9.12 5.66 -16.96
N PRO A 20 9.54 6.92 -16.80
CA PRO A 20 10.88 7.37 -17.21
C PRO A 20 12.01 6.68 -16.44
N ASP A 21 11.75 6.23 -15.20
CA ASP A 21 12.74 5.51 -14.39
C ASP A 21 12.75 4.00 -14.67
N PHE A 22 11.71 3.47 -15.33
CA PHE A 22 11.60 2.05 -15.71
C PHE A 22 11.43 1.94 -17.23
N PRO A 23 12.51 2.11 -18.01
CA PRO A 23 12.44 2.09 -19.46
C PRO A 23 11.89 0.75 -19.95
N GLY A 24 10.91 0.81 -20.85
CA GLY A 24 10.20 -0.37 -21.37
C GLY A 24 8.97 -0.79 -20.57
N CYS A 25 8.75 -0.22 -19.38
CA CYS A 25 7.49 -0.39 -18.65
C CYS A 25 6.45 0.61 -19.20
N ILE A 26 5.53 0.11 -20.02
CA ILE A 26 4.45 0.89 -20.62
C ILE A 26 3.14 0.12 -20.42
N SER A 27 2.07 0.85 -20.14
CA SER A 27 0.71 0.31 -20.07
C SER A 27 -0.27 1.30 -20.70
N GLY A 28 -1.56 1.02 -20.62
CA GLY A 28 -2.58 1.96 -21.11
C GLY A 28 -3.99 1.56 -20.71
N GLY A 29 -4.97 2.36 -21.09
CA GLY A 29 -6.37 2.15 -20.77
C GLY A 29 -7.29 3.04 -21.62
N SER A 30 -8.60 2.74 -21.57
CA SER A 30 -9.62 3.57 -22.21
C SER A 30 -9.87 4.88 -21.47
N THR A 31 -9.44 4.99 -20.21
CA THR A 31 -9.47 6.21 -19.40
C THR A 31 -8.13 6.41 -18.70
N ALA A 32 -7.88 7.63 -18.23
CA ALA A 32 -6.67 7.96 -17.47
C ALA A 32 -6.58 7.13 -16.17
N GLU A 33 -7.69 6.95 -15.46
CA GLU A 33 -7.75 6.15 -14.22
C GLU A 33 -7.42 4.68 -14.49
N GLU A 34 -7.94 4.13 -15.58
CA GLU A 34 -7.65 2.76 -15.97
C GLU A 34 -6.19 2.60 -16.39
N ALA A 35 -5.63 3.59 -17.10
CA ALA A 35 -4.20 3.61 -17.43
C ALA A 35 -3.33 3.64 -16.16
N ILE A 36 -3.69 4.45 -15.15
CA ILE A 36 -2.98 4.50 -13.86
C ILE A 36 -3.06 3.15 -13.13
N ARG A 37 -4.27 2.56 -13.04
CA ARG A 37 -4.48 1.27 -12.39
C ARG A 37 -3.65 0.17 -13.05
N ARG A 38 -3.74 0.06 -14.37
CA ARG A 38 -2.96 -0.92 -15.15
C ARG A 38 -1.47 -0.61 -15.17
N GLY A 39 -1.09 0.66 -15.06
CA GLY A 39 0.29 1.11 -14.92
C GLY A 39 0.92 0.65 -13.60
N SER A 40 0.18 0.76 -12.50
CA SER A 40 0.60 0.25 -11.19
C SER A 40 0.86 -1.27 -11.21
N GLU A 41 -0.06 -2.02 -11.82
CA GLU A 41 0.08 -3.48 -11.99
C GLU A 41 1.27 -3.83 -12.90
N ALA A 42 1.41 -3.15 -14.04
CA ALA A 42 2.51 -3.35 -14.98
C ALA A 42 3.86 -3.03 -14.35
N LEU A 43 3.96 -1.94 -13.60
CA LEU A 43 5.20 -1.55 -12.92
C LEU A 43 5.58 -2.54 -11.81
N SER A 44 4.60 -2.99 -11.03
CA SER A 44 4.82 -4.02 -10.00
C SER A 44 5.31 -5.33 -10.63
N PHE A 45 4.73 -5.74 -11.76
CA PHE A 45 5.17 -6.92 -12.50
C PHE A 45 6.56 -6.76 -13.10
N HIS A 46 6.86 -5.59 -13.70
CA HIS A 46 8.17 -5.30 -14.27
C HIS A 46 9.26 -5.31 -13.18
N ALA A 47 9.01 -4.66 -12.05
CA ALA A 47 9.91 -4.69 -10.89
C ALA A 47 10.09 -6.12 -10.34
N ALA A 48 9.04 -6.95 -10.37
CA ALA A 48 9.14 -8.36 -9.99
C ALA A 48 10.09 -9.13 -10.90
N GLY A 49 9.94 -8.98 -12.22
CA GLY A 49 10.80 -9.62 -13.21
C GLY A 49 12.27 -9.23 -13.01
N MET A 50 12.57 -7.94 -12.84
CA MET A 50 13.92 -7.47 -12.56
C MET A 50 14.52 -8.13 -11.31
N VAL A 51 13.74 -8.25 -10.22
CA VAL A 51 14.20 -8.89 -8.98
C VAL A 51 14.43 -10.40 -9.15
N GLU A 52 13.60 -11.07 -9.95
CA GLU A 52 13.74 -12.49 -10.28
C GLU A 52 14.98 -12.76 -11.13
N ASP A 53 15.23 -11.92 -12.14
CA ASP A 53 16.39 -11.99 -13.03
C ASP A 53 17.70 -11.56 -12.33
N GLY A 54 17.60 -10.93 -11.16
CA GLY A 54 18.73 -10.47 -10.36
C GLY A 54 19.24 -9.08 -10.74
N ASP A 55 18.48 -8.36 -11.56
CA ASP A 55 18.76 -6.98 -11.92
C ASP A 55 18.52 -6.05 -10.73
N ALA A 56 19.33 -4.99 -10.66
CA ALA A 56 19.13 -3.93 -9.68
C ALA A 56 17.96 -3.06 -10.13
N LEU A 57 17.01 -2.80 -9.22
CA LEU A 57 15.97 -1.81 -9.50
C LEU A 57 16.59 -0.41 -9.65
N PRO A 58 16.13 0.37 -10.64
CA PRO A 58 16.62 1.72 -10.85
C PRO A 58 16.31 2.60 -9.64
N MET A 59 17.20 3.55 -9.36
CA MET A 59 16.97 4.56 -8.34
C MET A 59 15.88 5.52 -8.85
N LEU A 60 14.78 5.64 -8.08
CA LEU A 60 13.72 6.58 -8.38
C LEU A 60 14.24 8.01 -8.28
N ARG A 61 14.10 8.77 -9.36
CA ARG A 61 14.54 10.16 -9.43
C ARG A 61 13.52 11.08 -8.78
N SER A 62 13.98 12.18 -8.21
CA SER A 62 13.12 13.28 -7.79
C SER A 62 12.54 14.02 -8.99
N LEU A 63 11.44 14.76 -8.77
CA LEU A 63 10.85 15.61 -9.80
C LEU A 63 11.87 16.59 -10.41
N SER A 64 12.74 17.19 -9.60
CA SER A 64 13.75 18.15 -10.06
C SER A 64 14.81 17.49 -10.95
N GLU A 65 15.20 16.25 -10.64
CA GLU A 65 16.13 15.47 -11.46
C GLU A 65 15.49 15.07 -12.80
N LEU A 66 14.21 14.70 -12.80
CA LEU A 66 13.45 14.44 -14.02
C LEU A 66 13.30 15.68 -14.89
N GLN A 67 12.94 16.83 -14.31
CA GLN A 67 12.81 18.09 -15.05
C GLN A 67 14.13 18.58 -15.67
N SER A 68 15.27 18.17 -15.10
CA SER A 68 16.59 18.50 -15.65
C SER A 68 16.99 17.59 -16.81
N ASP A 69 16.25 16.51 -17.05
CA ASP A 69 16.45 15.57 -18.15
C ASP A 69 15.71 16.07 -19.41
N ALA A 70 16.47 16.27 -20.49
CA ALA A 70 15.93 16.72 -21.76
C ALA A 70 14.99 15.68 -22.41
N ALA A 71 15.27 14.38 -22.24
CA ALA A 71 14.41 13.32 -22.76
C ALA A 71 13.07 13.29 -22.02
N PHE A 72 13.10 13.48 -20.69
CA PHE A 72 11.87 13.63 -19.91
C PHE A 72 11.09 14.88 -20.33
N SER A 73 11.79 16.02 -20.49
CA SER A 73 11.14 17.29 -20.87
C SER A 73 10.47 17.22 -22.24
N GLU A 74 11.08 16.53 -23.22
CA GLU A 74 10.48 16.25 -24.53
C GLU A 74 9.23 15.37 -24.39
N MET A 75 9.33 14.24 -23.67
CA MET A 75 8.21 13.33 -23.47
C MET A 75 7.06 14.01 -22.70
N ALA A 76 7.36 14.82 -21.69
CA ALA A 76 6.35 15.44 -20.83
C ALA A 76 5.57 16.60 -21.50
N ARG A 77 5.97 17.09 -22.68
CA ARG A 77 5.32 18.26 -23.32
C ARG A 77 3.82 18.09 -23.50
N ASP A 78 3.42 16.91 -23.96
CA ASP A 78 2.02 16.57 -24.26
C ASP A 78 1.48 15.50 -23.29
N GLY A 79 2.07 15.43 -22.09
CA GLY A 79 1.77 14.42 -21.08
C GLY A 79 1.32 15.01 -19.75
N VAL A 80 0.48 14.27 -19.04
CA VAL A 80 0.14 14.55 -17.65
C VAL A 80 1.05 13.74 -16.75
N LEU A 81 1.72 14.42 -15.81
CA LEU A 81 2.53 13.75 -14.80
C LEU A 81 1.65 13.16 -13.69
N ALA A 82 1.86 11.90 -13.37
CA ALA A 82 1.21 11.19 -12.27
C ALA A 82 2.25 10.54 -11.34
N MET A 83 1.84 10.28 -10.09
CA MET A 83 2.58 9.43 -9.17
C MET A 83 1.82 8.12 -9.02
N VAL A 84 2.49 7.01 -9.30
CA VAL A 84 1.88 5.68 -9.32
C VAL A 84 2.55 4.82 -8.24
N PRO A 85 1.77 4.25 -7.29
CA PRO A 85 2.30 3.29 -6.34
C PRO A 85 2.60 1.97 -7.05
N PHE A 86 3.65 1.28 -6.61
CA PHE A 86 3.93 -0.08 -7.06
C PHE A 86 4.48 -0.92 -5.92
N GLU A 87 4.38 -2.23 -6.07
CA GLU A 87 4.97 -3.19 -5.15
C GLU A 87 6.29 -3.68 -5.71
N ILE A 88 7.33 -3.65 -4.87
CA ILE A 88 8.58 -4.37 -5.13
C ILE A 88 8.44 -5.69 -4.38
N PRO A 89 8.16 -6.82 -5.06
CA PRO A 89 8.14 -8.09 -4.37
C PRO A 89 9.56 -8.41 -3.91
N GLY A 90 9.72 -8.62 -2.61
CA GLY A 90 10.95 -9.19 -2.08
C GLY A 90 11.11 -10.64 -2.55
N LYS A 91 12.36 -11.12 -2.66
CA LYS A 91 12.62 -12.54 -2.88
C LYS A 91 11.95 -13.37 -1.78
N SER A 92 11.43 -14.54 -2.13
CA SER A 92 10.88 -15.47 -1.13
C SER A 92 12.00 -15.95 -0.20
N VAL A 93 11.96 -15.53 1.06
CA VAL A 93 12.92 -15.97 2.09
C VAL A 93 12.32 -17.11 2.90
N ARG A 94 13.04 -18.24 2.99
CA ARG A 94 12.69 -19.33 3.91
C ARG A 94 13.06 -18.94 5.33
N ILE A 95 12.08 -18.98 6.22
CA ILE A 95 12.26 -18.72 7.65
C ILE A 95 11.93 -20.00 8.44
N ASN A 96 12.67 -20.24 9.52
CA ASN A 96 12.35 -21.29 10.49
C ASN A 96 11.74 -20.63 11.73
N ILE A 97 10.53 -21.04 12.10
CA ILE A 97 9.77 -20.47 13.23
C ILE A 97 9.15 -21.60 14.05
N SER A 98 8.98 -21.38 15.36
CA SER A 98 8.28 -22.29 16.26
C SER A 98 6.87 -21.78 16.53
N MET A 99 5.89 -22.69 16.56
CA MET A 99 4.47 -22.37 16.75
C MET A 99 3.77 -23.50 17.49
N ASP A 100 2.64 -23.21 18.11
CA ASP A 100 1.74 -24.23 18.66
C ASP A 100 1.25 -25.20 17.56
N GLU A 101 1.22 -26.49 17.87
CA GLU A 101 0.87 -27.55 16.93
C GLU A 101 -0.59 -27.41 16.45
N HIS A 102 -1.52 -27.13 17.37
CA HIS A 102 -2.92 -26.97 17.01
C HIS A 102 -3.16 -25.74 16.12
N LEU A 103 -2.42 -24.64 16.36
CA LEU A 103 -2.44 -23.47 15.50
C LEU A 103 -1.95 -23.78 14.07
N ILE A 104 -0.92 -24.60 13.91
CA ILE A 104 -0.44 -25.05 12.59
C ILE A 104 -1.55 -25.80 11.84
N GLU A 105 -2.22 -26.74 12.51
CA GLU A 105 -3.32 -27.51 11.90
C GLU A 105 -4.47 -26.60 11.45
N MET A 106 -4.83 -25.61 12.26
CA MET A 106 -5.85 -24.62 11.89
C MET A 106 -5.43 -23.78 10.68
N ILE A 107 -4.17 -23.36 10.62
CA ILE A 107 -3.62 -22.59 9.48
C ILE A 107 -3.67 -23.43 8.22
N ASP A 108 -3.21 -24.68 8.27
CA ASP A 108 -3.18 -25.56 7.09
C ASP A 108 -4.58 -25.81 6.53
N ARG A 109 -5.56 -26.03 7.42
CA ARG A 109 -6.96 -26.19 7.03
C ARG A 109 -7.51 -24.93 6.35
N ALA A 110 -7.24 -23.75 6.91
CA ALA A 110 -7.69 -22.48 6.35
C ALA A 110 -6.98 -22.15 5.01
N ALA A 111 -5.70 -22.49 4.90
CA ALA A 111 -4.93 -22.35 3.66
C ALA A 111 -5.50 -23.25 2.56
N ALA A 112 -5.74 -24.54 2.85
CA ALA A 112 -6.34 -25.48 1.90
C ALA A 112 -7.75 -25.05 1.45
N ALA A 113 -8.60 -24.62 2.39
CA ALA A 113 -9.94 -24.12 2.07
C ALA A 113 -9.95 -22.86 1.18
N SER A 114 -8.87 -22.08 1.20
CA SER A 114 -8.69 -20.88 0.37
C SER A 114 -7.80 -21.10 -0.85
N GLY A 115 -7.41 -22.35 -1.15
CA GLY A 115 -6.52 -22.68 -2.27
C GLY A 115 -5.11 -22.10 -2.17
N LYS A 116 -4.66 -21.77 -0.95
CA LYS A 116 -3.35 -21.17 -0.67
C LYS A 116 -2.41 -22.19 -0.01
N SER A 117 -1.10 -21.97 -0.14
CA SER A 117 -0.10 -22.67 0.68
C SER A 117 -0.07 -22.10 2.11
N ARG A 118 0.47 -22.85 3.08
CA ARG A 118 0.68 -22.38 4.47
C ARG A 118 1.40 -21.02 4.52
N SER A 119 2.50 -20.90 3.78
CA SER A 119 3.27 -19.65 3.68
C SER A 119 2.47 -18.53 3.00
N GLY A 120 1.69 -18.84 1.97
CA GLY A 120 0.81 -17.88 1.31
C GLY A 120 -0.28 -17.35 2.25
N PHE A 121 -0.87 -18.22 3.07
CA PHE A 121 -1.85 -17.84 4.09
C PHE A 121 -1.24 -16.93 5.16
N LEU A 122 -0.09 -17.32 5.73
CA LEU A 122 0.64 -16.52 6.72
C LEU A 122 1.05 -15.15 6.16
N ALA A 123 1.58 -15.11 4.94
CA ALA A 123 1.98 -13.85 4.30
C ALA A 123 0.79 -12.93 4.04
N HIS A 124 -0.38 -13.49 3.66
CA HIS A 124 -1.60 -12.71 3.49
C HIS A 124 -2.10 -12.11 4.81
N ALA A 125 -2.11 -12.90 5.89
CA ALA A 125 -2.49 -12.42 7.22
C ALA A 125 -1.54 -11.30 7.72
N ALA A 126 -0.23 -11.46 7.50
CA ALA A 126 0.77 -10.45 7.83
C ALA A 126 0.55 -9.15 7.05
N ARG A 127 0.39 -9.21 5.71
CA ARG A 127 0.12 -8.02 4.88
C ARG A 127 -1.13 -7.29 5.33
N SER A 128 -2.23 -8.01 5.53
CA SER A 128 -3.49 -7.41 6.01
C SER A 128 -3.29 -6.64 7.31
N THR A 129 -2.58 -7.24 8.26
CA THR A 129 -2.29 -6.60 9.56
C THR A 129 -1.40 -5.37 9.43
N LEU A 130 -0.32 -5.45 8.65
CA LEU A 130 0.62 -4.35 8.48
C LEU A 130 -0.02 -3.16 7.76
N THR A 131 -0.80 -3.41 6.72
CA THR A 131 -1.52 -2.36 5.97
C THR A 131 -2.62 -1.70 6.81
N LEU A 132 -3.33 -2.44 7.66
CA LEU A 132 -4.33 -1.88 8.58
C LEU A 132 -3.69 -1.13 9.77
N GLY A 133 -2.46 -1.50 10.15
CA GLY A 133 -1.72 -0.90 11.25
C GLY A 133 -1.18 0.51 10.96
N ASP A 134 -0.86 0.82 9.70
CA ASP A 134 -0.30 2.12 9.31
C ASP A 134 -1.32 3.27 9.45
N VAL A 135 -2.62 3.00 9.34
CA VAL A 135 -3.67 4.03 9.46
C VAL A 135 -4.01 4.36 10.93
N SER A 136 -3.60 3.52 11.88
CA SER A 136 -4.04 3.62 13.28
C SER A 136 -3.06 4.36 14.20
N ASN A 137 -1.88 4.77 13.71
CA ASN A 137 -0.81 5.31 14.56
C ASN A 137 -0.51 6.81 14.37
N GLU A 138 -1.28 7.53 13.54
CA GLU A 138 -1.27 9.00 13.56
C GLU A 138 -2.13 9.52 14.73
N VAL A 139 -1.62 9.35 15.96
CA VAL A 139 -2.07 10.15 17.09
C VAL A 139 -1.65 11.59 16.81
N ILE A 140 -2.57 12.40 16.30
CA ILE A 140 -2.45 13.86 16.25
C ILE A 140 -2.21 14.34 17.68
N LYS A 141 -0.95 14.59 18.03
CA LYS A 141 -0.59 15.37 19.21
C LYS A 141 -0.89 16.84 18.91
N SER A 142 -2.17 17.22 18.97
CA SER A 142 -2.51 18.63 19.09
C SER A 142 -2.14 19.07 20.51
N GLY A 143 -1.15 19.96 20.59
CA GLY A 143 -0.86 20.69 21.82
C GLY A 143 -2.09 21.51 22.20
N GLY A 144 -2.63 21.26 23.40
CA GLY A 144 -3.74 22.05 23.95
C GLY A 144 -4.57 21.29 24.98
N SER A 145 -4.14 21.35 26.25
CA SER A 145 -4.85 21.24 27.55
C SER A 145 -6.21 20.51 27.75
N SER A 146 -6.76 19.71 26.84
CA SER A 146 -8.02 18.97 27.09
C SER A 146 -8.00 17.62 26.38
N ARG A 147 -7.67 16.57 27.14
CA ARG A 147 -7.76 15.18 26.69
C ARG A 147 -9.23 14.81 26.53
N THR A 148 -9.70 14.77 25.30
CA THR A 148 -10.96 14.14 24.92
C THR A 148 -10.63 12.85 24.19
N THR A 149 -10.98 11.70 24.79
CA THR A 149 -10.80 10.39 24.16
C THR A 149 -12.05 10.09 23.34
N ILE A 150 -11.92 10.02 22.03
CA ILE A 150 -12.99 9.58 21.13
C ILE A 150 -12.77 8.10 20.87
N VAL A 151 -13.74 7.27 21.23
CA VAL A 151 -13.68 5.82 21.02
C VAL A 151 -14.65 5.49 19.89
N ARG A 152 -14.20 4.67 18.93
CA ARG A 152 -15.05 4.17 17.85
C ARG A 152 -15.61 2.83 18.25
N ASP A 153 -16.93 2.70 18.23
CA ASP A 153 -17.62 1.43 18.45
C ASP A 153 -17.41 0.53 17.22
N ALA A 154 -16.78 -0.63 17.45
CA ALA A 154 -16.43 -1.60 16.40
C ALA A 154 -17.66 -2.24 15.73
N THR A 155 -18.86 -2.12 16.31
CA THR A 155 -20.09 -2.73 15.80
C THR A 155 -20.94 -1.74 14.99
N SER A 156 -20.94 -0.47 15.39
CA SER A 156 -21.83 0.56 14.82
C SER A 156 -21.11 1.63 13.99
N GLY A 157 -19.77 1.67 14.02
CA GLY A 157 -18.94 2.62 13.28
C GLY A 157 -19.08 4.08 13.73
N LYS A 158 -19.93 4.37 14.72
CA LYS A 158 -20.16 5.69 15.30
C LYS A 158 -19.01 6.09 16.23
N PHE A 159 -18.69 7.38 16.22
CA PHE A 159 -17.71 7.99 17.11
C PHE A 159 -18.42 8.54 18.35
N GLU A 160 -18.03 8.08 19.54
CA GLU A 160 -18.53 8.62 20.80
C GLU A 160 -17.40 9.30 21.59
N THR A 161 -17.73 10.46 22.14
CA THR A 161 -16.81 11.32 22.88
C THR A 161 -16.89 10.98 24.37
N ILE A 162 -15.83 10.40 24.95
CA ILE A 162 -15.79 10.10 26.39
C ILE A 162 -15.07 11.25 27.11
N SER A 163 -15.85 12.08 27.80
CA SER A 163 -15.30 13.10 28.71
C SER A 163 -14.83 12.46 30.02
N PRO A 164 -13.64 12.80 30.54
CA PRO A 164 -13.07 12.19 31.75
C PRO A 164 -13.83 12.50 33.06
N ARG A 165 -14.93 13.28 33.03
CA ARG A 165 -15.71 13.64 34.23
C ARG A 165 -16.82 12.64 34.63
N SER A 166 -17.14 11.62 33.83
CA SER A 166 -18.22 10.65 34.18
C SER A 166 -17.75 9.38 34.91
N LYS A 167 -16.44 9.12 35.03
CA LYS A 167 -15.91 7.94 35.75
C LYS A 167 -15.98 8.02 37.29
N ARG A 168 -16.40 9.14 37.89
CA ARG A 168 -16.48 9.29 39.37
C ARG A 168 -17.86 9.06 40.00
N VAL A 169 -18.90 8.72 39.23
CA VAL A 169 -20.26 8.50 39.79
C VAL A 169 -20.77 7.05 39.64
N ALA A 170 -20.18 6.23 38.76
CA ALA A 170 -20.62 4.84 38.58
C ALA A 170 -20.02 3.83 39.58
N GLU A 171 -18.97 4.19 40.32
CA GLU A 171 -18.33 3.31 41.32
C GLU A 171 -18.87 3.49 42.75
N LYS A 172 -20.01 4.19 42.91
CA LYS A 172 -20.67 4.42 44.22
C LYS A 172 -22.08 3.82 44.33
N LYS A 173 -22.48 2.91 43.44
CA LYS A 173 -23.77 2.19 43.49
C LYS A 173 -23.66 0.66 43.57
N LYS A 174 -22.53 0.16 44.07
CA LYS A 174 -22.32 -1.27 44.38
C LYS A 174 -21.69 -1.46 45.77
N ALA A 175 -22.16 -0.66 46.74
CA ALA A 175 -22.05 -0.93 48.17
C ALA A 175 -23.46 -1.07 48.73
#